data_AF-A0A428Z8V0-F1
#
_entry.id   AF-A0A428Z8V0-F1
#
_cell.length_a   1.000
_cell.length_b   1.000
_cell.length_c   1.000
_cell.angle_alpha   90.00
_cell.angle_beta   90.00
_cell.angle_gamma   90.00
#
_symmetry.space_group_name_H-M   'P 1'
#
loop_
_entity.id
_entity.type
_entity.pdbx_description
1 polymer ?
#
loop_
_entity_poly.entity_id
_entity_poly.type
_entity_poly.pdbx_seq_one_letter_code
_entity_poly.pdbx_strand_id
1 'polypeptide(L)'
;MNIRSLTRGDGVVIGAAVLLFIASFLQLYSASGFNVDINGWENLGVGFGTYLGGVIGAALIVVNRILPQPRKVAGLDLGTVGVSFTILAAWSMFWTLVDVPEGGSAAAGLILGFIAALVLAAGAVA
;
A
#
# COMPACT_ATOMS: atom_id res chain seq x y z
N MET A 1 5.08 -30.64 -8.39
CA MET A 1 4.77 -29.21 -8.19
C MET A 1 5.54 -28.75 -6.97
N ASN A 2 6.66 -28.03 -7.16
CA ASN A 2 7.50 -27.58 -6.06
C ASN A 2 7.04 -26.17 -5.69
N ILE A 3 6.13 -26.05 -4.73
CA ILE A 3 5.74 -24.75 -4.18
C ILE A 3 6.93 -24.32 -3.34
N ARG A 4 7.74 -23.37 -3.85
CA ARG A 4 8.75 -22.71 -3.02
C ARG A 4 8.04 -22.22 -1.77
N SER A 5 8.47 -22.70 -0.60
CA SER A 5 7.90 -22.24 0.66
C SER A 5 8.03 -20.72 0.70
N LEU A 6 6.93 -20.01 0.96
CA LEU A 6 6.93 -18.56 1.12
C LEU A 6 8.13 -18.13 1.98
N THR A 7 8.93 -17.21 1.46
CA THR A 7 10.04 -16.63 2.22
C THR A 7 9.49 -15.71 3.30
N ARG A 8 10.30 -15.41 4.31
CA ARG A 8 9.90 -14.45 5.35
C ARG A 8 9.51 -13.08 4.76
N GLY A 9 10.17 -12.67 3.67
CA GLY A 9 9.85 -11.44 2.94
C GLY A 9 8.46 -11.47 2.29
N ASP A 10 8.02 -12.62 1.74
CA ASP A 10 6.69 -12.76 1.16
C ASP A 10 5.58 -12.56 2.19
N GLY A 11 5.78 -13.08 3.40
CA GLY A 11 4.85 -12.89 4.51
C GLY A 11 4.70 -11.42 4.91
N VAL A 12 5.80 -10.65 4.93
CA VAL A 12 5.79 -9.21 5.23
C VAL A 12 5.04 -8.44 4.14
N VAL A 13 5.33 -8.70 2.87
CA VAL A 13 4.66 -8.03 1.74
C VAL A 13 3.15 -8.28 1.77
N ILE A 14 2.72 -9.54 1.97
CA ILE A 14 1.30 -9.88 2.03
C ILE A 14 0.63 -9.26 3.26
N GLY A 15 1.25 -9.39 4.44
CA GLY A 15 0.70 -8.84 5.68
C GLY A 15 0.55 -7.32 5.63
N ALA A 16 1.57 -6.62 5.10
CA ALA A 16 1.53 -5.17 4.94
C ALA A 16 0.49 -4.74 3.90
N ALA A 17 0.32 -5.48 2.81
CA ALA A 17 -0.71 -5.20 1.81
C ALA A 17 -2.12 -5.36 2.38
N VAL A 18 -2.36 -6.40 3.19
CA VAL A 18 -3.65 -6.58 3.89
C VAL A 18 -3.90 -5.44 4.88
N LEU A 19 -2.88 -5.05 5.65
CA LEU A 19 -3.01 -3.94 6.60
C LEU A 19 -3.27 -2.61 5.88
N LEU A 20 -2.59 -2.35 4.76
CA LEU A 20 -2.85 -1.20 3.90
C LEU A 20 -4.29 -1.20 3.38
N PHE A 21 -4.79 -2.35 2.93
CA PHE A 21 -6.16 -2.49 2.47
C PHE A 21 -7.18 -2.23 3.58
N ILE A 22 -6.98 -2.77 4.78
CA ILE A 22 -7.84 -2.50 5.94
C ILE A 22 -7.82 -1.00 6.28
N ALA A 23 -6.64 -0.38 6.31
CA ALA A 23 -6.48 1.04 6.60
C ALA A 23 -7.24 1.94 5.61
N SER A 24 -7.48 1.49 4.38
CA SER A 24 -8.25 2.26 3.38
C SER A 24 -9.71 2.53 3.78
N PHE A 25 -10.28 1.68 4.65
CA PHE A 25 -11.65 1.83 5.14
C PHE A 25 -11.75 2.70 6.39
N LEU A 26 -10.61 3.05 7.01
CA LEU A 26 -10.58 3.90 8.20
C LEU A 26 -10.54 5.39 7.81
N GLN A 27 -10.92 6.24 8.75
CA GLN A 27 -10.92 7.69 8.57
C GLN A 27 -9.51 8.23 8.28
N LEU A 28 -9.39 9.09 7.28
CA LEU A 28 -8.13 9.73 6.88
C LEU A 28 -7.80 10.92 7.77
N TYR A 29 -8.81 11.72 8.09
CA TYR A 29 -8.69 12.94 8.88
C TYR A 29 -9.71 12.96 10.01
N SER A 30 -9.37 13.65 11.09
CA SER A 30 -10.29 14.00 12.17
C SER A 30 -10.23 15.50 12.42
N ALA A 31 -11.31 16.07 12.94
CA ALA A 31 -11.37 17.48 13.34
C ALA A 31 -12.09 17.57 14.69
N SER A 32 -11.53 18.33 15.64
CA SER A 32 -12.11 18.43 16.98
C SER A 32 -13.50 19.07 16.93
N GLY A 33 -14.50 18.40 17.51
CA GLY A 33 -15.88 18.90 17.53
C GLY A 33 -16.70 18.58 16.28
N PHE A 34 -16.13 17.88 15.30
CA PHE A 34 -16.82 17.46 14.08
C PHE A 34 -16.72 15.95 13.89
N ASN A 35 -17.78 15.34 13.38
CA ASN A 35 -17.74 13.94 12.93
C ASN A 35 -17.38 13.92 11.45
N VAL A 36 -16.10 13.68 11.15
CA VAL A 36 -15.56 13.62 9.79
C VAL A 36 -15.49 12.16 9.36
N ASP A 37 -16.41 11.72 8.49
CA ASP A 37 -16.45 10.35 7.99
C ASP A 37 -15.92 10.26 6.56
N ILE A 38 -14.63 10.54 6.40
CA ILE A 38 -13.93 10.51 5.11
C ILE A 38 -12.83 9.46 5.18
N ASN A 39 -12.99 8.37 4.42
CA ASN A 39 -12.00 7.30 4.28
C ASN A 39 -11.31 7.37 2.91
N GLY A 40 -10.46 6.39 2.60
CA GLY A 40 -9.73 6.31 1.33
C GLY A 40 -10.63 6.29 0.10
N TRP A 41 -11.83 5.71 0.20
CA TRP A 41 -12.73 5.50 -0.94
C TRP A 41 -13.52 6.74 -1.34
N GLU A 42 -13.64 7.72 -0.44
CA GLU A 42 -14.26 9.02 -0.71
C GLU A 42 -13.37 9.94 -1.57
N ASN A 43 -12.10 9.57 -1.75
CA ASN A 43 -11.15 10.27 -2.61
C ASN A 43 -10.49 9.28 -3.58
N LEU A 44 -10.86 9.34 -4.86
CA LEU A 44 -10.34 8.43 -5.87
C LEU A 44 -8.80 8.43 -5.97
N GLY A 45 -8.16 9.58 -5.80
CA GLY A 45 -6.69 9.69 -5.83
C GLY A 45 -6.03 8.97 -4.65
N VAL A 46 -6.64 9.03 -3.47
CA VAL A 46 -6.15 8.35 -2.27
C VAL A 46 -6.50 6.86 -2.30
N GLY A 47 -7.77 6.51 -2.44
CA GLY A 47 -8.25 5.13 -2.44
C GLY A 47 -7.76 4.30 -3.63
N PHE A 48 -8.14 4.69 -4.85
CA PHE A 48 -7.74 3.96 -6.05
C PHE A 48 -6.29 4.23 -6.45
N GLY A 49 -5.85 5.49 -6.35
CA GLY A 49 -4.50 5.85 -6.77
C GLY A 49 -3.42 5.33 -5.81
N THR A 50 -3.59 5.52 -4.50
CA THR A 50 -2.51 5.28 -3.53
C THR A 50 -2.69 3.95 -2.78
N TYR A 51 -3.81 3.74 -2.08
CA TYR A 51 -4.05 2.51 -1.31
C TYR A 51 -4.09 1.28 -2.23
N LEU A 52 -4.95 1.29 -3.25
CA LEU A 52 -5.04 0.19 -4.21
C LEU A 52 -3.77 0.06 -5.07
N GLY A 53 -3.11 1.18 -5.40
CA GLY A 53 -1.80 1.14 -6.06
C GLY A 53 -0.79 0.31 -5.28
N GLY A 54 -0.66 0.54 -3.97
CA GLY A 54 0.21 -0.26 -3.10
C GLY A 54 -0.19 -1.73 -3.03
N VAL A 55 -1.49 -2.03 -2.88
CA VAL A 55 -2.01 -3.41 -2.86
C VAL A 55 -1.76 -4.14 -4.17
N ILE A 56 -1.94 -3.47 -5.31
CA ILE A 56 -1.63 -4.01 -6.64
C ILE A 56 -0.12 -4.26 -6.76
N GLY A 57 0.72 -3.33 -6.28
CA GLY A 57 2.16 -3.52 -6.23
C GLY A 57 2.57 -4.81 -5.49
N ALA A 58 1.97 -5.04 -4.33
CA ALA A 58 2.17 -6.27 -3.56
C ALA A 58 1.71 -7.52 -4.34
N ALA A 59 0.53 -7.46 -4.96
CA ALA A 59 0.00 -8.55 -5.77
C ALA A 59 0.93 -8.91 -6.94
N LEU A 60 1.48 -7.90 -7.63
CA LEU A 60 2.43 -8.11 -8.73
C LEU A 60 3.70 -8.81 -8.25
N ILE A 61 4.25 -8.40 -7.10
CA ILE A 61 5.43 -9.04 -6.48
C ILE A 61 5.13 -10.50 -6.16
N VAL A 62 4.04 -10.75 -5.44
CA VAL A 62 3.67 -12.10 -4.97
C VAL A 62 3.40 -13.02 -6.16
N VAL A 63 2.65 -12.55 -7.17
CA VAL A 63 2.39 -13.31 -8.40
C VAL A 63 3.69 -13.63 -9.13
N ASN A 64 4.61 -12.65 -9.29
CA ASN A 64 5.91 -12.87 -9.94
C ASN A 64 6.74 -13.94 -9.21
N ARG A 65 6.69 -13.98 -7.87
CA ARG A 65 7.45 -14.94 -7.05
C ARG A 65 6.86 -16.36 -7.06
N ILE A 66 5.54 -16.51 -7.21
CA ILE A 66 4.88 -17.83 -7.29
C ILE A 66 4.97 -18.43 -8.70
N LEU A 67 5.13 -17.60 -9.72
CA LEU A 67 5.33 -18.06 -11.10
C LEU A 67 6.65 -18.87 -11.24
N PRO A 68 6.63 -20.02 -11.94
CA PRO A 68 7.83 -20.87 -12.12
C PRO A 68 9.00 -20.17 -12.83
N GLN A 69 8.69 -19.16 -13.64
CA GLN A 69 9.65 -18.29 -14.28
C GLN A 69 9.12 -16.85 -14.19
N PRO A 70 9.96 -15.86 -13.83
CA PRO A 70 9.55 -14.46 -13.81
C PRO A 70 9.10 -14.05 -15.21
N ARG A 71 7.84 -13.63 -15.32
CA ARG A 71 7.23 -13.23 -16.59
C ARG A 71 7.32 -11.73 -16.77
N LYS A 72 7.67 -11.33 -18.00
CA LYS A 72 7.51 -9.96 -18.46
C LYS A 72 6.11 -9.78 -19.04
N VAL A 73 5.44 -8.69 -18.70
CA VAL A 73 4.15 -8.29 -19.29
C VAL A 73 4.37 -6.97 -20.01
N ALA A 74 4.06 -6.93 -21.31
CA ALA A 74 4.38 -5.79 -22.18
C ALA A 74 5.86 -5.34 -22.11
N GLY A 75 6.78 -6.29 -21.88
CA GLY A 75 8.22 -6.03 -21.73
C GLY A 75 8.67 -5.62 -20.32
N LEU A 76 7.73 -5.36 -19.40
CA LEU A 76 8.01 -4.96 -18.03
C LEU A 76 8.13 -6.16 -17.09
N ASP A 77 9.13 -6.12 -16.21
CA ASP A 77 9.27 -7.11 -15.14
C ASP A 77 8.26 -6.83 -14.02
N LEU A 78 7.40 -7.81 -13.72
CA LEU A 78 6.31 -7.64 -12.74
C LEU A 78 6.83 -7.39 -11.32
N GLY A 79 7.98 -7.97 -10.95
CA GLY A 79 8.59 -7.75 -9.64
C GLY A 79 9.03 -6.30 -9.49
N THR A 80 9.78 -5.79 -10.48
CA THR A 80 10.29 -4.41 -10.50
C THR A 80 9.17 -3.38 -10.54
N VAL A 81 8.14 -3.60 -11.36
CA VAL A 81 6.95 -2.73 -11.41
C VAL A 81 6.22 -2.75 -10.07
N GLY A 82 6.04 -3.94 -9.48
CA GLY A 82 5.41 -4.07 -8.17
C GLY A 82 6.14 -3.32 -7.07
N VAL A 83 7.47 -3.46 -6.99
CA VAL A 83 8.32 -2.70 -6.05
C VAL A 83 8.20 -1.19 -6.29
N SER A 84 8.16 -0.75 -7.55
CA SER A 84 7.99 0.67 -7.87
C SER A 84 6.66 1.22 -7.36
N PHE A 85 5.57 0.43 -7.46
CA PHE A 85 4.25 0.80 -6.94
C PHE A 85 4.22 0.90 -5.42
N THR A 86 4.89 -0.02 -4.70
CA THR A 86 4.93 0.02 -3.23
C THR A 86 5.71 1.24 -2.72
N ILE A 87 6.83 1.58 -3.36
CA ILE A 87 7.61 2.78 -3.05
C ILE A 87 6.79 4.04 -3.34
N LEU A 88 6.12 4.10 -4.50
CA LEU A 88 5.29 5.24 -4.87
C LEU A 88 4.10 5.41 -3.91
N ALA A 89 3.49 4.33 -3.45
CA ALA A 89 2.41 4.39 -2.46
C ALA A 89 2.90 4.98 -1.13
N ALA A 90 4.08 4.54 -0.64
CA ALA A 90 4.69 5.09 0.57
C ALA A 90 5.04 6.59 0.42
N TRP A 91 5.59 6.97 -0.74
CA TRP A 91 5.90 8.36 -1.07
C TRP A 91 4.63 9.24 -1.12
N SER A 92 3.58 8.76 -1.79
CA SER A 92 2.30 9.48 -1.88
C SER A 92 1.68 9.67 -0.49
N MET A 93 1.64 8.61 0.33
CA MET A 93 1.11 8.68 1.70
C MET A 93 1.90 9.63 2.60
N PHE A 94 3.23 9.73 2.42
CA PHE A 94 4.02 10.71 3.14
C PHE A 94 3.54 12.14 2.86
N TRP A 95 3.28 12.49 1.60
CA TRP A 95 2.77 13.82 1.28
C TRP A 95 1.35 14.03 1.77
N THR A 96 0.48 13.03 1.70
CA THR A 96 -0.87 13.09 2.30
C THR A 96 -0.82 13.32 3.82
N LEU A 97 0.19 12.76 4.50
CA LEU A 97 0.41 12.97 5.94
C LEU A 97 0.94 14.37 6.24
N VAL A 98 1.80 14.93 5.37
CA VAL A 98 2.33 16.29 5.51
C VAL A 98 1.27 17.35 5.20
N ASP A 99 0.40 17.08 4.24
CA ASP A 99 -0.64 18.00 3.75
C ASP A 99 -1.98 17.84 4.50
N VAL A 100 -1.93 17.55 5.81
CA VAL A 100 -3.14 17.51 6.64
C VAL A 100 -3.73 18.93 6.72
N PRO A 101 -5.02 19.12 6.40
CA PRO A 101 -5.64 20.44 6.41
C PRO A 101 -5.54 21.14 7.76
N GLU A 102 -5.41 22.48 7.74
CA GLU A 102 -5.44 23.30 8.95
C GLU A 102 -6.73 23.06 9.76
N GLY A 103 -6.59 22.88 11.07
CA GLY A 103 -7.70 22.53 11.97
C GLY A 103 -8.08 21.03 11.96
N GLY A 104 -7.45 20.22 11.12
CA GLY A 104 -7.55 18.77 11.11
C GLY A 104 -6.37 18.07 11.80
N SER A 105 -6.50 16.76 11.97
CA SER A 105 -5.45 15.86 12.44
C SER A 105 -5.48 14.58 11.62
N ALA A 106 -4.31 13.95 11.43
CA ALA A 106 -4.24 12.64 10.80
C ALA A 106 -4.99 11.61 11.66
N ALA A 107 -5.97 10.92 11.06
CA ALA A 107 -6.72 9.87 11.72
C ALA A 107 -6.09 8.49 11.48
N ALA A 108 -6.66 7.47 12.11
CA ALA A 108 -6.10 6.13 12.14
C ALA A 108 -5.89 5.52 10.74
N GLY A 109 -6.76 5.81 9.77
CA GLY A 109 -6.63 5.30 8.40
C GLY A 109 -5.39 5.82 7.69
N LEU A 110 -5.09 7.11 7.84
CA LEU A 110 -3.89 7.72 7.25
C LEU A 110 -2.61 7.26 7.96
N ILE A 111 -2.61 7.21 9.30
CA ILE A 111 -1.43 6.78 10.08
C ILE A 111 -1.11 5.30 9.81
N LEU A 112 -2.12 4.42 9.92
CA LEU A 112 -1.93 2.99 9.66
C LEU A 112 -1.62 2.73 8.19
N GLY A 113 -2.26 3.46 7.27
CA GLY A 113 -1.97 3.38 5.84
C GLY A 113 -0.52 3.72 5.53
N PHE A 114 0.01 4.80 6.13
CA PHE A 114 1.40 5.21 5.94
C PHE A 114 2.38 4.17 6.50
N ILE A 115 2.16 3.68 7.73
CA ILE A 115 3.00 2.63 8.32
C ILE A 115 2.96 1.36 7.46
N ALA A 116 1.78 0.95 7.01
CA ALA A 116 1.61 -0.20 6.13
C ALA A 116 2.41 -0.03 4.83
N ALA A 117 2.32 1.14 4.21
CA ALA A 117 3.03 1.45 2.97
C ALA A 117 4.56 1.41 3.16
N LEU A 118 5.08 1.92 4.29
CA LEU A 118 6.50 1.82 4.63
C LEU A 118 6.96 0.37 4.82
N VAL A 119 6.22 -0.42 5.59
CA VAL A 119 6.53 -1.84 5.82
C VAL A 119 6.45 -2.62 4.50
N LEU A 120 5.45 -2.32 3.67
CA LEU A 120 5.27 -2.92 2.37
C LEU A 120 6.45 -2.61 1.42
N ALA A 121 6.88 -1.35 1.36
CA ALA A 121 8.03 -0.94 0.56
C ALA A 121 9.32 -1.60 1.07
N ALA A 122 9.54 -1.62 2.38
CA ALA A 122 10.70 -2.27 2.99
C ALA A 122 10.74 -3.78 2.70
N GLY A 123 9.60 -4.48 2.86
CA GLY A 123 9.48 -5.91 2.57
C GLY A 123 9.58 -6.24 1.08
N ALA A 124 9.25 -5.30 0.21
CA ALA A 124 9.39 -5.45 -1.24
C ALA A 124 10.85 -5.37 -1.71
N VAL A 125 11.67 -4.55 -1.05
CA VAL A 125 13.09 -4.33 -1.40
C VAL A 125 14.03 -5.39 -0.78
N ALA A 126 13.63 -6.00 0.34
CA ALA A 126 14.38 -7.06 1.03
C ALA A 126 14.30 -8.43 0.34
#